data_AF-A0A944V0N8-F1
#
_entry.id   AF-A0A944V0N8-F1
#
_cell.length_a   1.000
_cell.length_b   1.000
_cell.length_c   1.000
_cell.angle_alpha   90.00
_cell.angle_beta   90.00
_cell.angle_gamma   90.00
#
_symmetry.space_group_name_H-M   'P 1'
#
loop_
_entity.id
_entity.type
_entity.pdbx_description
1 polymer ?
#
loop_
_entity_poly.entity_id
_entity_poly.type
_entity_poly.pdbx_seq_one_letter_code
_entity_poly.pdbx_strand_id
1 'polypeptide(L)' 'MSKISHVIKRSGAIVTFKKERISNAIFRAAVAVGGRDKQAADKLADEVVNILNKNYSDEK' A
#
# COMPACT_ATOMS: atom_id res chain seq x y z
N MET A 1 -10.53 -8.08 6.21
CA MET A 1 -10.98 -6.96 5.36
C MET A 1 -10.22 -5.72 5.80
N SER A 2 -9.58 -5.01 4.88
CA SER A 2 -8.81 -3.80 5.19
C SER A 2 -9.75 -2.69 5.66
N LYS A 3 -9.54 -2.15 6.87
CA LYS A 3 -10.34 -1.05 7.43
C LYS A 3 -10.00 0.31 6.81
N ILE A 4 -8.92 0.39 6.04
CA ILE A 4 -8.44 1.64 5.44
C ILE A 4 -9.27 1.99 4.21
N SER A 5 -10.08 3.05 4.33
CA SER A 5 -10.97 3.52 3.26
C SER A 5 -10.40 4.70 2.48
N HIS A 6 -9.64 5.58 3.13
CA HIS A 6 -9.18 6.84 2.54
C HIS A 6 -7.73 7.17 2.91
N VAL A 7 -7.12 8.04 2.10
CA VAL A 7 -5.78 8.59 2.31
C VAL A 7 -5.84 10.10 2.13
N ILE A 8 -5.16 10.82 3.02
CA ILE A 8 -4.93 12.25 2.89
C ILE A 8 -3.64 12.45 2.07
N LYS A 9 -3.76 13.05 0.89
CA LYS A 9 -2.59 13.38 0.05
C LYS A 9 -1.78 14.51 0.67
N ARG A 10 -0.55 14.70 0.19
CA ARG A 10 0.32 15.84 0.57
C ARG A 10 -0.32 17.21 0.35
N SER A 11 -1.25 17.30 -0.60
CA SER A 11 -2.02 18.52 -0.88
C SER A 11 -3.20 18.75 0.09
N GLY A 12 -3.45 17.83 1.05
CA GLY A 12 -4.61 17.85 1.94
C GLY A 12 -5.87 17.18 1.36
N ALA A 13 -5.87 16.81 0.07
CA ALA A 13 -7.02 16.16 -0.56
C ALA A 13 -7.23 14.73 -0.03
N ILE A 14 -8.48 14.41 0.32
CA ILE A 14 -8.89 13.06 0.73
C ILE A 14 -9.25 12.25 -0.52
N VAL A 15 -8.65 11.07 -0.67
CA VAL A 15 -8.93 10.16 -1.79
C VAL A 15 -9.15 8.75 -1.29
N THR A 16 -9.84 7.93 -2.07
CA THR A 16 -10.03 6.51 -1.77
C THR A 16 -8.69 5.77 -1.71
N PHE A 17 -8.52 4.96 -0.67
CA PHE A 17 -7.37 4.08 -0.54
C PHE A 17 -7.41 2.99 -1.62
N LYS A 18 -6.28 2.77 -2.30
CA LYS A 18 -6.10 1.70 -3.28
C LYS A 18 -4.76 1.01 -3.06
N LYS A 19 -4.77 -0.26 -2.63
CA LYS A 19 -3.56 -1.07 -2.42
C LYS A 19 -2.65 -1.10 -3.65
N GLU A 20 -3.23 -1.13 -4.85
CA GLU A 20 -2.52 -1.11 -6.13
C GLU A 20 -1.54 0.05 -6.26
N ARG A 21 -1.78 1.19 -5.60
CA ARG A 21 -0.85 2.34 -5.60
C ARG A 21 0.45 2.00 -4.86
N ILE A 22 0.39 1.19 -3.82
CA ILE A 22 1.54 0.71 -3.06
C ILE A 22 2.29 -0.35 -3.90
N SER A 23 1.57 -1.37 -4.39
CA SER A 23 2.17 -2.42 -5.24
C SER A 23 2.88 -1.84 -6.47
N ASN A 24 2.23 -0.91 -7.19
CA ASN A 24 2.84 -0.27 -8.35
C ASN A 24 4.09 0.55 -7.99
N ALA A 25 4.14 1.17 -6.81
CA ALA A 25 5.33 1.92 -6.37
C ALA A 25 6.49 0.96 -6.11
N ILE A 26 6.24 -0.16 -5.42
CA ILE A 26 7.23 -1.21 -5.14
C ILE A 26 7.72 -1.83 -6.46
N PHE A 27 6.79 -2.19 -7.35
CA PHE A 27 7.12 -2.76 -8.66
C PHE A 27 7.98 -1.81 -9.50
N ARG A 28 7.66 -0.51 -9.54
CA ARG A 28 8.47 0.49 -10.26
C ARG A 28 9.88 0.62 -9.69
N ALA A 29 10.04 0.51 -8.36
CA ALA A 29 11.35 0.48 -7.73
C ALA A 29 12.14 -0.78 -8.12
N ALA A 30 11.50 -1.94 -8.13
CA ALA A 30 12.11 -3.20 -8.58
C ALA A 30 12.55 -3.13 -10.05
N VAL A 31 11.71 -2.57 -10.94
CA VAL A 31 12.04 -2.38 -12.35
C VAL A 31 13.25 -1.47 -12.55
N ALA A 32 13.37 -0.40 -11.76
CA ALA A 32 14.51 0.51 -11.85
C ALA A 32 15.85 -0.16 -11.52
N VAL A 33 15.85 -1.24 -10.73
CA VAL A 33 17.04 -2.04 -10.40
C VAL A 33 17.16 -3.33 -11.21
N GLY A 34 16.33 -3.52 -12.23
CA GLY A 34 16.36 -4.68 -13.14
C GLY A 34 15.48 -5.87 -12.73
N GLY A 35 14.73 -5.78 -11.63
CA GLY A 35 13.75 -6.78 -11.21
C GLY A 35 12.42 -6.67 -11.96
N ARG A 36 11.67 -7.77 -12.12
CA ARG A 36 10.36 -7.79 -12.82
C ARG A 36 9.28 -8.59 -12.10
N ASP A 37 9.47 -8.87 -10.82
CA ASP A 37 8.51 -9.65 -10.05
C ASP A 37 7.37 -8.77 -9.52
N LYS A 38 6.23 -8.81 -10.22
CA LYS A 38 5.00 -8.14 -9.81
C LYS A 38 4.30 -8.86 -8.65
N GLN A 39 4.40 -10.19 -8.58
CA GLN A 39 3.76 -10.96 -7.51
C GLN A 39 4.40 -10.65 -6.17
N ALA A 40 5.73 -10.51 -6.13
CA ALA A 40 6.44 -10.07 -4.94
C ALA A 40 5.98 -8.66 -4.49
N ALA A 41 5.80 -7.73 -5.43
CA ALA A 41 5.30 -6.39 -5.13
C ALA A 41 3.88 -6.38 -4.56
N ASP A 42 2.98 -7.23 -5.09
CA ASP A 42 1.62 -7.40 -4.57
C ASP A 42 1.62 -7.98 -3.15
N LYS A 43 2.45 -9.00 -2.88
CA LYS A 43 2.60 -9.60 -1.55
C LYS A 43 3.10 -8.58 -0.52
N LEU A 44 4.12 -7.80 -0.87
CA LEU A 44 4.64 -6.75 0.00
C LEU A 44 3.61 -5.65 0.25
N ALA A 45 2.78 -5.31 -0.74
CA ALA A 45 1.69 -4.36 -0.54
C ALA A 45 0.63 -4.88 0.44
N ASP A 46 0.33 -6.18 0.42
CA ASP A 46 -0.54 -6.81 1.42
C ASP A 46 0.06 -6.77 2.82
N GLU A 47 1.36 -6.98 2.96
CA GLU A 47 2.06 -6.89 4.24
C GLU A 47 2.00 -5.47 4.83
N VAL A 48 2.23 -4.44 4.01
CA VAL A 48 2.09 -3.04 4.43
C VAL A 48 0.67 -2.76 4.93
N VAL A 49 -0.35 -3.23 4.21
CA VAL A 49 -1.74 -3.07 4.63
C VAL A 49 -2.01 -3.81 5.94
N ASN A 50 -1.47 -5.00 6.14
CA ASN A 50 -1.59 -5.75 7.39
C ASN A 50 -0.93 -5.00 8.56
N ILE A 51 0.25 -4.43 8.37
CA ILE A 51 0.95 -3.64 9.39
C ILE A 51 0.14 -2.39 9.75
N LEU A 52 -0.37 -1.67 8.74
CA LEU A 52 -1.22 -0.50 8.96
C LEU A 52 -2.50 -0.86 9.71
N ASN A 53 -3.16 -1.95 9.32
CA ASN A 53 -4.33 -2.43 10.04
C ASN A 53 -3.94 -2.85 11.47
N LYS A 54 -2.81 -3.50 11.71
CA LYS A 54 -2.41 -3.93 13.06
C LYS A 54 -2.12 -2.74 13.99
N ASN A 55 -1.35 -1.76 13.50
CA ASN A 55 -0.92 -0.62 14.31
C ASN A 55 -2.03 0.39 14.58
N TYR A 56 -3.05 0.43 13.71
CA TYR A 56 -4.16 1.38 13.78
C TYR A 56 -5.52 0.67 13.82
N SER A 57 -5.55 -0.61 14.17
CA SER A 57 -6.81 -1.27 14.49
C SER A 57 -7.36 -0.59 15.73
N ASP A 58 -8.55 -0.02 15.61
CA ASP A 58 -9.35 0.44 16.74
C ASP A 58 -9.45 -0.67 17.80
N GLU A 59 -8.51 -0.70 18.75
CA GLU A 59 -8.83 -0.96 20.15
C GLU A 59 -9.32 0.38 20.72
N LYS A 60 -10.62 0.60 20.54
CA LYS A 60 -11.42 1.38 21.47
C LYS A 60 -12.39 0.43 22.16
#